data_AF-Q6PW27-F1
#
_entry.id   AF-Q6PW27-F1
#
_cell.length_a   1.000
_cell.length_b   1.000
_cell.length_c   1.000
_cell.angle_alpha   90.00
_cell.angle_beta   90.00
_cell.angle_gamma   90.00
#
_symmetry.space_group_name_H-M   'P 1'
#
loop_
_entity.id
_entity.type
_entity.pdbx_description
1 polymer ?
#
loop_
_entity_poly.entity_id
_entity_poly.type
_entity_poly.pdbx_seq_one_letter_code
_entity_poly.pdbx_strand_id
1 'polypeptide(L)'
;MFLNREIVRRGPFRLVDHKQMRERAAQCLEDIGVHVPSVDLPVERLSGGQRQAIAVARAVHSNAKILLLDEPLAAMGAREAALIIDLVMRLKEKGGLSIIMIMHNYAQTLDIADRIMLMQRGRVTYEQRSANTSVAELMDIVRREYRAMRATTAQ
;
A
#
# COMPACT_ATOMS: atom_id res chain seq x y z
N MET A 1 -9.72 -2.59 -13.50
CA MET A 1 -10.07 -1.34 -12.80
C MET A 1 -11.57 -1.12 -12.64
N PHE A 2 -12.41 -1.42 -13.64
CA PHE A 2 -13.81 -0.99 -13.70
C PHE A 2 -14.86 -2.03 -13.31
N LEU A 3 -14.49 -3.09 -12.58
CA LEU A 3 -15.46 -4.11 -12.16
C LEU A 3 -16.56 -3.47 -11.31
N ASN A 4 -17.82 -3.67 -11.69
CA ASN A 4 -19.02 -3.02 -11.11
C ASN A 4 -19.06 -1.49 -11.27
N ARG A 5 -18.22 -0.93 -12.15
CA ARG A 5 -18.13 0.50 -12.49
C ARG A 5 -17.80 0.64 -13.99
N GLU A 6 -18.35 -0.25 -14.81
CA GLU A 6 -18.07 -0.32 -16.23
C GLU A 6 -18.54 0.95 -16.92
N ILE A 7 -17.70 1.47 -17.81
CA ILE A 7 -18.06 2.61 -18.65
C ILE A 7 -18.94 2.10 -19.77
N VAL A 8 -20.14 2.67 -19.90
CA VAL A 8 -21.09 2.33 -20.96
C VAL A 8 -21.31 3.51 -21.89
N ARG A 9 -21.49 3.23 -23.18
CA ARG A 9 -21.87 4.25 -24.17
C ARG A 9 -23.29 4.75 -23.89
N ARG A 10 -23.49 6.06 -23.96
CA ARG A 10 -24.82 6.67 -23.84
C ARG A 10 -25.55 6.50 -25.18
N GLY A 11 -26.63 5.71 -25.19
CA GLY A 11 -27.45 5.40 -26.36
C GLY A 11 -28.63 4.51 -26.01
N PRO A 12 -29.48 4.12 -26.99
CA PRO A 12 -30.64 3.24 -26.75
C PRO A 12 -30.23 1.85 -26.22
N PHE A 13 -28.98 1.43 -26.44
CA PHE A 13 -28.39 0.22 -25.89
C PHE A 13 -27.21 0.57 -24.98
N ARG A 14 -27.20 0.02 -23.75
CA ARG A 14 -26.07 0.15 -22.81
C ARG A 14 -24.98 -0.85 -23.17
N LEU A 15 -24.12 -0.49 -24.10
CA LEU A 15 -22.94 -1.27 -24.48
C LEU A 15 -21.70 -0.80 -23.74
N VAL A 16 -20.86 -1.75 -23.34
CA VAL A 16 -19.59 -1.50 -22.64
C VAL A 16 -18.59 -0.81 -23.57
N ASP A 17 -18.00 0.29 -23.12
CA ASP A 17 -16.97 1.02 -23.87
C ASP A 17 -15.56 0.58 -23.47
N HIS A 18 -15.10 -0.52 -24.06
CA HIS A 18 -13.76 -1.04 -23.83
C HIS A 18 -12.64 -0.06 -24.20
N LYS A 19 -12.86 0.78 -25.23
CA LYS A 19 -11.85 1.76 -25.66
C LYS A 19 -11.64 2.81 -24.56
N GLN A 20 -12.73 3.42 -24.09
CA GLN A 20 -12.65 4.42 -23.03
C GLN A 20 -12.11 3.83 -21.71
N MET A 21 -12.46 2.58 -21.38
CA MET A 21 -11.89 1.91 -20.21
C MET A 21 -10.39 1.70 -20.32
N ARG A 22 -9.87 1.28 -21.49
CA ARG A 22 -8.43 1.12 -21.70
C ARG A 22 -7.69 2.44 -21.55
N GLU A 23 -8.19 3.49 -22.19
CA GLU A 23 -7.60 4.85 -22.13
C GLU A 23 -7.57 5.35 -20.67
N ARG A 24 -8.69 5.23 -19.94
CA ARG A 24 -8.72 5.62 -18.53
C ARG A 24 -7.84 4.74 -17.63
N ALA A 25 -7.76 3.43 -17.89
CA ALA A 25 -6.87 2.56 -17.14
C ALA A 25 -5.40 2.97 -17.33
N ALA A 26 -4.98 3.21 -18.57
CA ALA A 26 -3.62 3.64 -18.88
C ALA A 26 -3.29 4.97 -18.17
N GLN A 27 -4.18 5.97 -18.30
CA GLN A 27 -4.01 7.27 -17.63
C GLN A 27 -3.91 7.11 -16.11
N CYS A 28 -4.78 6.29 -15.50
CA CYS A 28 -4.76 6.10 -14.04
C CYS A 28 -3.49 5.42 -13.55
N LEU A 29 -2.89 4.51 -14.33
CA LEU A 29 -1.60 3.90 -13.99
C LEU A 29 -0.46 4.92 -14.15
N GLU A 30 -0.51 5.73 -15.21
CA GLU A 30 0.49 6.78 -15.47
C GLU A 30 0.48 7.87 -14.39
N ASP A 31 -0.69 8.35 -13.97
CA ASP A 31 -0.87 9.38 -12.94
C ASP A 31 -0.25 9.04 -11.58
N ILE A 32 -0.01 7.76 -11.32
CA ILE A 32 0.58 7.24 -10.08
C ILE A 32 1.96 6.59 -10.33
N GLY A 33 2.49 6.68 -11.55
CA GLY A 33 3.80 6.18 -11.96
C GLY A 33 3.91 4.65 -11.96
N VAL A 34 2.82 3.94 -12.24
CA VAL A 34 2.81 2.48 -12.37
C VAL A 34 2.97 2.09 -13.83
N HIS A 35 4.08 1.43 -14.14
CA HIS A 35 4.38 0.98 -15.50
C HIS A 35 4.13 -0.53 -15.64
N VAL A 36 3.22 -0.86 -16.56
CA VAL A 36 2.93 -2.24 -16.95
C VAL A 36 3.11 -2.38 -18.47
N PRO A 37 3.49 -3.56 -18.99
CA PRO A 37 3.73 -3.73 -20.42
C PRO A 37 2.48 -3.44 -21.28
N SER A 38 1.30 -3.75 -20.76
CA SER A 38 0.02 -3.45 -21.38
C SER A 38 -1.10 -3.52 -20.34
N VAL A 39 -2.12 -2.68 -20.50
CA VAL A 39 -3.36 -2.74 -19.70
C VAL A 39 -4.25 -3.94 -20.06
N ASP A 40 -4.01 -4.57 -21.20
CA ASP A 40 -4.69 -5.79 -21.64
C ASP A 40 -3.93 -7.08 -21.22
N LEU A 41 -2.75 -6.94 -20.61
CA LEU A 41 -1.97 -8.10 -20.18
C LEU A 41 -2.66 -8.80 -18.99
N PRO A 42 -2.83 -10.14 -19.02
CA PRO A 42 -3.35 -10.87 -17.88
C PRO A 42 -2.52 -10.64 -16.61
N VAL A 43 -3.20 -10.38 -15.48
CA VAL A 43 -2.55 -10.03 -14.19
C VAL A 43 -1.58 -11.11 -13.72
N GLU A 44 -1.86 -12.38 -14.03
CA GLU A 44 -0.98 -13.52 -13.71
C GLU A 44 0.43 -13.41 -14.34
N ARG A 45 0.57 -12.68 -15.46
CA ARG A 45 1.84 -12.51 -16.18
C ARG A 45 2.69 -11.34 -15.66
N LEU A 46 2.18 -10.58 -14.70
CA LEU A 46 2.87 -9.46 -14.09
C LEU A 46 3.78 -9.90 -12.94
N SER A 47 4.82 -9.13 -12.64
CA SER A 47 5.65 -9.33 -11.44
C SER A 47 4.83 -9.12 -10.16
N GLY A 48 5.35 -9.57 -9.00
CA GLY A 48 4.70 -9.32 -7.71
C GLY A 48 4.47 -7.83 -7.47
N GLY A 49 5.51 -7.03 -7.76
CA GLY A 49 5.46 -5.55 -7.78
C GLY A 49 4.34 -4.99 -8.62
N GLN A 50 4.25 -5.41 -9.87
CA GLN A 50 3.24 -4.89 -10.78
C GLN A 50 1.83 -5.28 -10.37
N ARG A 51 1.62 -6.51 -9.88
CA ARG A 51 0.30 -6.94 -9.37
C ARG A 51 -0.15 -6.10 -8.18
N GLN A 52 0.75 -5.88 -7.22
CA GLN A 52 0.46 -5.07 -6.04
C GLN A 52 0.22 -3.60 -6.41
N ALA A 53 1.04 -3.06 -7.32
CA ALA A 53 0.88 -1.71 -7.83
C ALA A 53 -0.49 -1.49 -8.51
N ILE A 54 -0.97 -2.46 -9.30
CA ILE A 54 -2.32 -2.41 -9.87
C ILE A 54 -3.39 -2.48 -8.77
N ALA A 55 -3.20 -3.28 -7.72
CA ALA A 55 -4.15 -3.35 -6.61
C ALA A 55 -4.27 -1.98 -5.91
N VAL A 56 -3.14 -1.33 -5.63
CA VAL A 56 -3.10 0.04 -5.10
C VAL A 56 -3.76 1.02 -6.06
N ALA A 57 -3.44 0.97 -7.35
CA ALA A 57 -4.02 1.82 -8.39
C ALA A 57 -5.55 1.75 -8.41
N ARG A 58 -6.10 0.54 -8.31
CA ARG A 58 -7.55 0.30 -8.26
C ARG A 58 -8.18 0.93 -7.02
N ALA A 59 -7.53 0.83 -5.87
CA ALA A 59 -8.01 1.43 -4.63
C ALA A 59 -8.01 2.96 -4.72
N VAL A 60 -6.94 3.56 -5.22
CA VAL A 60 -6.82 5.03 -5.40
C VAL A 60 -7.86 5.55 -6.39
N HIS A 61 -8.02 4.88 -7.55
CA HIS A 61 -9.01 5.25 -8.56
C HIS A 61 -10.45 5.24 -8.03
N SER A 62 -10.72 4.47 -6.98
CA SER A 62 -12.05 4.38 -6.38
C SER A 62 -12.47 5.63 -5.58
N ASN A 63 -11.66 6.69 -5.59
CA ASN A 63 -11.79 7.91 -4.78
C ASN A 63 -11.76 7.62 -3.27
N ALA A 64 -10.88 6.70 -2.88
CA ALA A 64 -10.67 6.35 -1.49
C ALA A 64 -10.09 7.54 -0.71
N LYS A 65 -10.60 7.77 0.51
CA LYS A 65 -10.01 8.73 1.46
C LYS A 65 -8.93 8.11 2.34
N ILE A 66 -9.00 6.79 2.52
CA ILE A 66 -8.08 6.00 3.33
C ILE A 66 -7.67 4.78 2.52
N LEU A 67 -6.36 4.55 2.43
CA LEU A 67 -5.75 3.36 1.86
C LEU A 67 -5.11 2.55 2.98
N LEU A 68 -5.64 1.35 3.24
CA LEU A 68 -5.04 0.39 4.17
C LEU A 68 -4.26 -0.65 3.36
N LEU A 69 -2.97 -0.78 3.67
CA LEU A 69 -2.07 -1.74 3.05
C LEU A 69 -1.61 -2.74 4.12
N ASP A 70 -2.03 -3.99 3.98
CA ASP A 70 -1.59 -5.08 4.84
C ASP A 70 -0.35 -5.74 4.24
N GLU A 71 0.79 -5.61 4.92
CA GLU A 71 2.11 -6.07 4.49
C GLU A 71 2.39 -5.92 2.98
N PRO A 72 2.36 -4.69 2.44
CA PRO A 72 2.39 -4.48 0.99
C PRO A 72 3.69 -4.90 0.30
N LEU A 73 4.73 -5.24 1.06
CA LEU A 73 6.05 -5.63 0.58
C LEU A 73 6.35 -7.13 0.77
N ALA A 74 5.38 -7.92 1.26
CA ALA A 74 5.59 -9.32 1.58
C ALA A 74 5.94 -10.16 0.34
N ALA A 75 6.94 -11.05 0.48
CA ALA A 75 7.41 -11.95 -0.57
C ALA A 75 7.91 -11.25 -1.87
N MET A 76 8.31 -9.98 -1.78
CA MET A 76 8.82 -9.20 -2.90
C MET A 76 10.34 -9.08 -2.86
N GLY A 77 11.00 -9.12 -4.01
CA GLY A 77 12.42 -8.77 -4.13
C GLY A 77 12.65 -7.26 -3.93
N ALA A 78 13.89 -6.86 -3.65
CA ALA A 78 14.25 -5.45 -3.38
C ALA A 78 13.79 -4.48 -4.48
N ARG A 79 13.89 -4.89 -5.76
CA ARG A 79 13.45 -4.09 -6.91
C ARG A 79 11.94 -3.89 -6.96
N GLU A 80 11.18 -4.93 -6.60
CA GLU A 80 9.72 -4.89 -6.62
C GLU A 80 9.17 -4.11 -5.43
N ALA A 81 9.80 -4.26 -4.26
CA ALA A 81 9.48 -3.48 -3.07
C ALA A 81 9.71 -1.98 -3.30
N ALA A 82 10.82 -1.60 -3.92
CA ALA A 82 11.11 -0.20 -4.29
C ALA A 82 9.99 0.40 -5.15
N LEU A 83 9.44 -0.38 -6.09
CA LEU A 83 8.34 0.04 -6.95
C LEU A 83 7.07 0.43 -6.16
N ILE A 84 6.77 -0.33 -5.08
CA ILE A 84 5.63 -0.05 -4.20
C ILE A 84 5.92 1.12 -3.27
N ILE A 85 7.14 1.22 -2.75
CA ILE A 85 7.58 2.35 -1.93
C ILE A 85 7.46 3.66 -2.72
N ASP A 86 7.99 3.70 -3.94
CA ASP A 86 7.90 4.88 -4.80
C ASP A 86 6.45 5.28 -5.10
N LEU A 87 5.58 4.30 -5.32
CA LEU A 87 4.15 4.53 -5.51
C LEU A 87 3.52 5.16 -4.27
N VAL A 88 3.77 4.62 -3.08
CA VAL A 88 3.26 5.16 -1.81
C VAL A 88 3.76 6.58 -1.59
N MET A 89 5.04 6.85 -1.86
CA MET A 89 5.64 8.18 -1.73
C MET A 89 4.98 9.19 -2.67
N ARG A 90 4.76 8.85 -3.94
CA ARG A 90 4.03 9.72 -4.88
C ARG A 90 2.59 9.99 -4.44
N LEU A 91 1.89 8.98 -3.93
CA LEU A 91 0.53 9.14 -3.42
C LEU A 91 0.48 10.05 -2.19
N LYS A 92 1.46 9.91 -1.30
CA LYS A 92 1.65 10.78 -0.14
C LYS A 92 1.91 12.23 -0.57
N GLU A 93 2.82 12.46 -1.52
CA GLU A 93 3.15 13.79 -2.05
C GLU A 93 1.96 14.47 -2.73
N LYS A 94 1.18 13.71 -3.51
CA LYS A 94 -0.04 14.20 -4.17
C LYS A 94 -1.10 14.70 -3.16
N GLY A 95 -1.12 14.11 -1.97
CA GLY A 95 -2.06 14.46 -0.91
C GLY A 95 -3.50 14.01 -1.17
N GLY A 96 -4.39 14.28 -0.20
CA GLY A 96 -5.81 13.93 -0.30
C GLY A 96 -6.14 12.45 0.02
N LEU A 97 -5.14 11.63 0.32
CA LEU A 97 -5.27 10.23 0.70
C LEU A 97 -4.49 9.96 1.99
N SER A 98 -5.16 9.45 3.02
CA SER A 98 -4.48 8.91 4.20
C SER A 98 -4.06 7.46 3.95
N ILE A 99 -2.80 7.13 4.23
CA ILE A 99 -2.27 5.78 4.00
C ILE A 99 -1.90 5.16 5.36
N ILE A 100 -2.43 3.97 5.63
CA ILE A 100 -2.10 3.15 6.80
C ILE A 100 -1.43 1.88 6.28
N MET A 101 -0.22 1.59 6.77
CA MET A 101 0.54 0.41 6.36
C MET A 101 0.83 -0.46 7.57
N ILE A 102 0.54 -1.75 7.46
CA ILE A 102 0.97 -2.77 8.41
C ILE A 102 2.32 -3.29 7.92
N MET A 103 3.35 -3.11 8.74
CA MET A 103 4.73 -3.36 8.37
C MET A 103 5.45 -4.14 9.48
N HIS A 104 6.33 -5.06 9.11
CA HIS A 104 7.20 -5.78 10.04
C HIS A 104 8.70 -5.41 9.90
N ASN A 105 9.07 -4.60 8.90
CA ASN A 105 10.44 -4.12 8.71
C ASN A 105 10.56 -2.65 9.17
N TYR A 106 11.21 -2.42 10.32
CA TYR A 106 11.31 -1.09 10.91
C TYR A 106 12.12 -0.08 10.08
N ALA A 107 13.21 -0.52 9.43
CA ALA A 107 14.04 0.38 8.63
C ALA A 107 13.22 0.96 7.46
N GLN A 108 12.59 0.07 6.68
CA GLN A 108 11.72 0.49 5.58
C GLN A 108 10.54 1.33 6.06
N THR A 109 9.97 1.01 7.23
CA THR A 109 8.85 1.76 7.80
C THR A 109 9.24 3.20 8.14
N LEU A 110 10.41 3.40 8.73
CA LEU A 110 10.91 4.73 9.09
C LEU A 110 11.17 5.61 7.87
N ASP A 111 11.63 5.01 6.77
CA ASP A 111 11.92 5.74 5.53
C ASP A 111 10.67 6.30 4.85
N ILE A 112 9.51 5.64 5.03
CA ILE A 112 8.27 5.97 4.30
C ILE A 112 7.21 6.64 5.16
N ALA A 113 7.11 6.27 6.44
CA ALA A 113 6.02 6.70 7.30
C ALA A 113 6.25 8.11 7.86
N ASP A 114 5.19 8.89 8.04
CA ASP A 114 5.24 10.14 8.80
C ASP A 114 5.12 9.90 10.31
N ARG A 115 4.42 8.83 10.67
CA ARG A 115 4.09 8.46 12.04
C ARG A 115 4.07 6.95 12.19
N ILE A 116 4.61 6.47 13.29
CA ILE A 116 4.70 5.06 13.64
C ILE A 116 3.84 4.80 14.86
N MET A 117 3.11 3.68 14.82
CA MET A 117 2.34 3.16 15.94
C MET A 117 2.76 1.71 16.17
N LEU A 118 3.18 1.37 17.39
CA LEU A 118 3.37 -0.02 17.79
C LEU A 118 2.13 -0.51 18.50
N MET A 119 1.60 -1.63 18.03
CA MET A 119 0.50 -2.33 18.65
C MET A 119 1.00 -3.59 19.36
N GLN A 120 0.66 -3.72 20.64
CA GLN A 120 0.97 -4.90 21.46
C GLN A 120 -0.30 -5.32 22.17
N ARG A 121 -0.64 -6.62 22.09
CA ARG A 121 -1.82 -7.22 22.75
C ARG A 121 -3.13 -6.47 22.44
N GLY A 122 -3.28 -6.01 21.19
CA GLY A 122 -4.45 -5.27 20.73
C GLY A 122 -4.54 -3.81 21.21
N ARG A 123 -3.48 -3.26 21.82
CA ARG A 123 -3.42 -1.85 22.25
C ARG A 123 -2.25 -1.14 21.60
N VAL A 124 -2.42 0.15 21.30
CA VAL A 124 -1.30 1.02 20.90
C VAL A 124 -0.48 1.33 22.15
N THR A 125 0.76 0.88 22.19
CA THR A 125 1.67 1.09 23.34
C THR A 125 2.72 2.15 23.06
N TYR A 126 2.91 2.51 21.81
CA TYR A 126 3.83 3.55 21.37
C TYR A 126 3.29 4.24 20.12
N GLU A 127 3.39 5.56 20.09
CA GLU A 127 3.05 6.38 18.93
C GLU A 127 4.02 7.56 18.88
N GLN A 128 4.69 7.73 17.74
CA GLN A 128 5.64 8.83 17.55
C GLN A 128 5.79 9.17 16.06
N ARG A 129 6.15 10.42 15.74
CA ARG A 129 6.60 10.80 14.40
C ARG A 129 7.85 10.00 14.03
N SER A 130 7.93 9.51 12.80
CA SER A 130 9.10 8.73 12.34
C SER A 130 10.42 9.45 12.55
N ALA A 131 10.45 10.78 12.34
CA ALA A 131 11.61 11.64 12.57
C ALA A 131 12.11 11.69 14.02
N ASN A 132 11.28 11.28 14.99
CA ASN A 132 11.56 11.35 16.43
C ASN A 132 11.80 9.97 17.06
N THR A 133 11.97 8.93 16.25
CA THR A 133 12.22 7.55 16.72
C THR A 133 13.33 6.91 15.90
N SER A 134 13.86 5.79 16.37
CA SER A 134 14.87 5.00 15.66
C SER A 134 14.54 3.51 15.64
N VAL A 135 15.16 2.76 14.73
CA VAL A 135 15.04 1.29 14.71
C VAL A 135 15.45 0.69 16.06
N ALA A 136 16.52 1.21 16.67
CA ALA A 136 17.01 0.74 17.96
C ALA A 136 15.97 0.94 19.08
N GLU A 137 15.33 2.10 19.13
CA GLU A 137 14.29 2.40 20.11
C GLU A 137 13.07 1.48 19.95
N LEU A 138 12.59 1.29 18.71
CA LEU A 138 11.47 0.38 18.42
C LEU A 138 11.80 -1.07 18.83
N MET A 139 13.01 -1.53 18.53
CA MET A 139 13.49 -2.85 18.94
C MET A 139 13.56 -3.00 20.46
N ASP A 140 14.01 -1.97 21.17
CA ASP A 140 14.07 -1.98 22.63
C ASP A 140 12.68 -2.04 23.28
N ILE A 141 11.70 -1.30 22.74
CA ILE A 141 10.30 -1.35 23.21
C ILE A 141 9.75 -2.77 23.06
N VAL A 142 9.92 -3.39 21.89
CA VAL A 142 9.44 -4.75 21.63
C VAL A 142 10.15 -5.77 22.52
N ARG A 143 11.46 -5.61 22.74
CA ARG A 143 12.25 -6.50 23.62
C ARG A 143 11.80 -6.41 25.07
N ARG A 144 11.49 -5.20 25.57
CA ARG A 144 10.99 -5.00 26.95
C ARG A 144 9.65 -5.70 27.15
N GLU A 145 8.73 -5.55 26.21
CA GLU A 145 7.43 -6.23 26.27
C GLU A 145 7.59 -7.75 26.26
N TYR A 146 8.42 -8.28 25.36
CA TYR A 146 8.66 -9.73 25.27
C TYR A 146 9.24 -10.30 26.57
N ARG A 147 10.14 -9.57 27.24
CA ARG A 147 10.68 -9.96 28.55
C ARG A 147 9.61 -9.95 29.64
N ALA A 148 8.78 -8.92 29.69
CA ALA A 148 7.68 -8.82 30.66
C ALA A 148 6.67 -9.97 30.49
N MET A 149 6.35 -10.33 29.24
CA MET A 149 5.49 -11.49 28.94
C MET A 149 6.09 -12.80 29.45
N ARG A 150 7.37 -13.07 29.16
CA ARG A 150 8.03 -14.31 29.62
C ARG A 150 8.10 -14.42 31.13
N ALA A 151 8.28 -13.31 31.85
CA ALA A 151 8.26 -13.31 33.30
C ALA A 151 6.86 -13.62 33.87
N THR A 152 5.80 -13.16 33.20
CA THR A 152 4.41 -13.38 33.62
C THR A 152 3.94 -14.82 33.37
N THR A 153 4.41 -15.47 32.31
CA THR A 153 4.04 -16.86 31.96
C THR A 153 4.82 -17.92 32.78
N ALA A 154 5.88 -17.53 33.48
CA ALA A 154 6.67 -18.42 34.33
C ALA A 154 6.15 -18.49 35.79
N GLN A 155 5.03 -17.84 36.09
CA GLN A 155 4.29 -17.91 37.37
C GLN A 155 2.94 -18.59 37.13
#